data_AF-A0A497C4R9-F1
#
_entry.id   AF-A0A497C4R9-F1
#
_cell.length_a   1.000
_cell.length_b   1.000
_cell.length_c   1.000
_cell.angle_alpha   90.00
_cell.angle_beta   90.00
_cell.angle_gamma   90.00
#
_symmetry.space_group_name_H-M   'P 1'
#
loop_
_entity.id
_entity.type
_entity.pdbx_description
1 polymer ?
#
loop_
_entity_poly.entity_id
_entity_poly.type
_entity_poly.pdbx_seq_one_letter_code
_entity_poly.pdbx_strand_id
1 'polypeptide(L)'
;MNQKTVRIIRLVARILATIMAAFIAFMLVGNTVSDGIGPLFELTLRESLMMAVFVVVFLGLILGWKWEKLGGWLVVGGMALFYLLDFAFSGTFPRGPFFALIALPGLLFLFAGYSKKAID
;
A
#
# COMPACT_ATOMS: atom_id res chain seq x y z
N MET A 1 -24.69 -5.13 -8.65
CA MET A 1 -24.63 -4.39 -7.37
C MET A 1 -25.17 -2.97 -7.61
N ASN A 2 -25.80 -2.32 -6.63
CA ASN A 2 -26.34 -0.96 -6.83
C ASN A 2 -25.19 0.03 -7.12
N GLN A 3 -25.36 0.90 -8.12
CA GLN A 3 -24.39 1.94 -8.49
C GLN A 3 -24.00 2.83 -7.30
N LYS A 4 -24.95 3.08 -6.39
CA LYS A 4 -24.70 3.81 -5.15
C LYS A 4 -23.68 3.10 -4.24
N THR A 5 -23.78 1.78 -4.12
CA THR A 5 -22.87 0.95 -3.30
C THR A 5 -21.44 0.99 -3.84
N VAL A 6 -21.27 0.83 -5.16
CA VAL A 6 -19.93 0.91 -5.80
C VAL A 6 -19.29 2.28 -5.56
N ARG A 7 -20.08 3.35 -5.64
CA ARG A 7 -19.61 4.72 -5.43
C ARG A 7 -19.16 4.95 -3.98
N ILE A 8 -19.89 4.43 -3.00
CA ILE A 8 -19.52 4.50 -1.58
C ILE A 8 -18.21 3.75 -1.35
N ILE A 9 -18.09 2.52 -1.88
CA ILE A 9 -16.87 1.71 -1.74
C ILE A 9 -15.65 2.44 -2.31
N ARG A 10 -15.78 3.03 -3.50
CA ARG A 10 -14.70 3.83 -4.11
C ARG A 10 -14.32 5.04 -3.26
N LEU A 11 -15.30 5.72 -2.68
CA LEU A 11 -15.03 6.87 -1.80
C LEU A 11 -14.27 6.43 -0.55
N VAL A 12 -14.72 5.36 0.11
CA VAL A 12 -14.06 4.79 1.29
C VAL A 12 -12.64 4.34 0.94
N ALA A 13 -12.46 3.63 -0.17
CA ALA A 13 -11.14 3.20 -0.66
C ALA A 13 -10.18 4.39 -0.85
N ARG A 14 -10.66 5.47 -1.47
CA ARG A 14 -9.88 6.69 -1.70
C ARG A 14 -9.53 7.38 -0.40
N ILE A 15 -10.50 7.59 0.50
CA ILE A 15 -10.24 8.23 1.80
C ILE A 15 -9.19 7.44 2.59
N LEU A 16 -9.34 6.12 2.68
CA LEU A 16 -8.37 5.26 3.36
C LEU A 16 -7.00 5.32 2.69
N ALA A 17 -6.95 5.27 1.36
CA ALA A 17 -5.70 5.38 0.62
C ALA A 17 -5.03 6.75 0.84
N THR A 18 -5.78 7.86 0.87
CA THR A 18 -5.26 9.20 1.19
C THR A 18 -4.65 9.23 2.57
N ILE A 19 -5.38 8.75 3.59
CA ILE A 19 -4.92 8.78 4.98
C ILE A 19 -3.64 7.97 5.12
N MET A 20 -3.59 6.76 4.54
CA MET A 20 -2.42 5.90 4.60
C MET A 20 -1.24 6.49 3.83
N ALA A 21 -1.45 7.01 2.62
CA ALA A 21 -0.39 7.65 1.85
C ALA A 21 0.13 8.91 2.56
N ALA A 22 -0.75 9.74 3.12
CA ALA A 22 -0.35 10.92 3.88
C ALA A 22 0.46 10.55 5.12
N PHE A 23 0.05 9.52 5.86
CA PHE A 23 0.78 9.02 7.03
C PHE A 23 2.17 8.48 6.64
N ILE A 24 2.26 7.68 5.57
CA ILE A 24 3.53 7.17 5.06
C ILE A 24 4.45 8.32 4.62
N ALA A 25 3.91 9.28 3.86
CA ALA A 25 4.66 10.45 3.43
C ALA A 25 5.15 11.28 4.63
N PHE A 26 4.29 11.46 5.64
CA PHE A 26 4.65 12.14 6.88
C PHE A 26 5.80 11.44 7.61
N MET A 27 5.77 10.10 7.72
CA MET A 27 6.88 9.35 8.32
C MET A 27 8.18 9.48 7.52
N LEU A 28 8.11 9.38 6.20
CA LEU A 28 9.28 9.52 5.33
C LEU A 28 9.90 10.92 5.49
N VAL A 29 9.07 11.97 5.43
CA VAL A 29 9.53 13.35 5.64
C VAL A 29 10.12 13.51 7.05
N GLY A 30 9.44 13.01 8.09
CA GLY A 30 9.92 13.06 9.47
C GLY A 30 11.31 12.42 9.61
N ASN A 31 11.51 11.23 9.04
CA ASN A 31 12.80 10.53 9.05
C ASN A 31 13.89 11.32 8.32
N THR A 32 13.56 11.93 7.16
CA THR A 32 14.54 12.77 6.45
C THR A 32 14.88 14.07 7.17
N VAL A 33 13.95 14.62 7.96
CA VAL A 33 14.16 15.86 8.73
C VAL A 33 14.96 15.58 9.99
N SER A 34 14.75 14.44 10.66
CA SER A 34 15.49 14.08 11.88
C SER A 34 16.91 13.59 11.59
N ASP A 35 17.05 12.67 10.63
CA ASP A 35 18.28 11.90 10.44
C ASP A 35 19.03 12.32 9.15
N GLY A 36 18.46 13.25 8.39
CA GLY A 36 18.95 13.62 7.07
C GLY A 36 18.69 12.55 6.01
N ILE A 37 19.31 12.71 4.84
CA ILE A 37 19.22 11.74 3.73
C ILE A 37 20.35 10.70 3.73
N GLY A 38 21.35 10.85 4.60
CA GLY A 38 22.51 9.95 4.69
C GLY A 38 22.14 8.47 4.85
N PRO A 39 21.23 8.11 5.80
CA PRO A 39 20.81 6.73 6.01
C PRO A 39 20.14 6.08 4.80
N LEU A 40 19.61 6.85 3.86
CA LEU A 40 19.00 6.32 2.63
C LEU A 40 20.04 5.76 1.64
N PHE A 41 21.32 6.11 1.80
CA PHE A 41 22.41 5.65 0.95
C PHE A 41 23.25 4.54 1.59
N GLU A 42 23.05 4.25 2.87
CA GLU A 42 23.76 3.21 3.62
C GLU A 42 22.88 1.98 3.90
N LEU A 43 21.83 1.79 3.10
CA LEU A 43 20.91 0.66 3.25
C LEU A 43 21.58 -0.66 2.86
N THR A 44 21.46 -1.65 3.73
CA THR A 44 21.79 -3.04 3.40
C THR A 44 20.90 -3.55 2.26
N LEU A 45 21.30 -4.66 1.61
CA LEU A 45 20.49 -5.28 0.56
C LEU A 45 19.06 -5.61 1.04
N ARG A 46 18.93 -6.08 2.29
CA ARG A 46 17.64 -6.35 2.94
C ARG A 46 16.79 -5.10 3.02
N GLU A 47 17.34 -4.02 3.56
CA GLU A 47 16.59 -2.77 3.78
C GLU A 47 16.22 -2.13 2.45
N SER A 48 17.12 -2.18 1.47
CA SER A 48 16.87 -1.69 0.11
C SER A 48 15.71 -2.42 -0.57
N LEU A 49 15.66 -3.75 -0.49
CA LEU A 49 14.56 -4.55 -1.04
C LEU A 49 13.23 -4.26 -0.33
N MET A 50 13.25 -4.22 1.00
CA MET A 50 12.07 -3.92 1.81
C MET A 50 11.53 -2.52 1.49
N MET A 51 12.42 -1.53 1.36
CA MET A 51 12.07 -0.16 0.98
C MET A 51 11.50 -0.10 -0.44
N ALA A 52 12.09 -0.80 -1.41
CA ALA A 52 11.59 -0.84 -2.77
C ALA A 52 10.15 -1.41 -2.83
N VAL A 53 9.89 -2.50 -2.12
CA VAL A 53 8.53 -3.08 -2.03
C VAL A 53 7.57 -2.13 -1.33
N PHE A 54 8.02 -1.43 -0.30
CA PHE A 54 7.19 -0.43 0.38
C PHE A 54 6.84 0.76 -0.52
N VAL A 55 7.79 1.22 -1.35
CA VAL A 55 7.54 2.24 -2.38
C VAL A 55 6.50 1.75 -3.40
N VAL A 56 6.55 0.47 -3.80
CA VAL A 56 5.52 -0.12 -4.68
C VAL A 56 4.13 -0.06 -4.04
N VAL A 57 4.01 -0.38 -2.74
CA VAL A 57 2.74 -0.26 -2.00
C VAL A 57 2.27 1.20 -1.98
N PHE A 58 3.16 2.14 -1.66
CA PHE A 58 2.86 3.57 -1.64
C PHE A 58 2.36 4.08 -3.00
N LEU A 59 3.05 3.70 -4.09
CA LEU A 59 2.62 4.00 -5.45
C LEU A 59 1.25 3.38 -5.75
N GLY A 60 0.98 2.17 -5.27
CA GLY A 60 -0.33 1.54 -5.40
C GLY A 60 -1.46 2.33 -4.76
N LEU A 61 -1.24 2.91 -3.57
CA LEU A 61 -2.22 3.77 -2.88
C LEU A 61 -2.57 5.02 -3.70
N ILE A 62 -1.58 5.62 -4.35
CA ILE A 62 -1.76 6.81 -5.19
C ILE A 62 -2.41 6.44 -6.53
N LEU A 63 -1.87 5.44 -7.23
CA LEU A 63 -2.31 5.04 -8.56
C LEU A 63 -3.72 4.43 -8.54
N GLY A 64 -4.15 3.84 -7.43
CA GLY A 64 -5.49 3.27 -7.25
C GLY A 64 -6.63 4.27 -7.47
N TRP A 65 -6.37 5.57 -7.35
CA TRP A 65 -7.38 6.61 -7.60
C TRP A 65 -7.85 6.64 -9.05
N LYS A 66 -6.92 6.48 -9.99
CA LYS A 66 -7.16 6.49 -11.43
C LYS A 66 -7.32 5.07 -11.98
N TRP A 67 -6.51 4.14 -11.48
CA TRP A 67 -6.44 2.76 -11.95
C TRP A 67 -6.66 1.78 -10.79
N GLU A 68 -7.91 1.59 -10.41
CA GLU A 68 -8.32 0.81 -9.23
C GLU A 68 -7.69 -0.59 -9.22
N LYS A 69 -7.72 -1.32 -10.35
CA LYS A 69 -7.14 -2.66 -10.42
C LYS A 69 -5.62 -2.66 -10.22
N LEU A 70 -4.93 -1.76 -10.91
CA LEU A 70 -3.47 -1.69 -10.82
C LEU A 70 -3.04 -1.27 -9.42
N GLY A 71 -3.61 -0.20 -8.88
CA GLY A 71 -3.32 0.25 -7.52
C GLY A 71 -3.64 -0.80 -6.47
N GLY A 72 -4.78 -1.49 -6.61
CA GLY A 72 -5.15 -2.59 -5.73
C GLY A 72 -4.14 -3.73 -5.73
N TRP A 73 -3.66 -4.16 -6.90
CA TRP A 73 -2.65 -5.22 -7.00
C TRP A 73 -1.28 -4.79 -6.48
N LEU A 74 -0.87 -3.53 -6.72
CA LEU A 74 0.38 -3.00 -6.19
C LEU A 74 0.35 -2.95 -4.65
N VAL A 75 -0.78 -2.55 -4.05
CA VAL A 75 -0.93 -2.54 -2.58
C VAL A 75 -0.97 -3.96 -2.02
N VAL A 76 -1.88 -4.81 -2.49
CA VAL A 76 -2.09 -6.15 -1.91
C VAL A 76 -0.88 -7.05 -2.20
N GLY A 77 -0.42 -7.08 -3.44
CA GLY A 77 0.75 -7.85 -3.86
C GLY A 77 2.03 -7.33 -3.20
N GLY A 78 2.22 -6.02 -3.13
CA GLY A 78 3.35 -5.41 -2.44
C GLY A 78 3.38 -5.73 -0.95
N MET A 79 2.24 -5.64 -0.25
CA MET A 79 2.16 -6.02 1.17
C MET A 79 2.42 -7.51 1.39
N ALA A 80 1.91 -8.38 0.51
CA ALA A 80 2.17 -9.82 0.59
C ALA A 80 3.67 -10.10 0.40
N LEU A 81 4.29 -9.49 -0.61
CA LEU A 81 5.72 -9.62 -0.87
C LEU A 81 6.56 -9.07 0.29
N PHE A 82 6.17 -7.94 0.87
CA PHE A 82 6.86 -7.34 2.02
C PHE A 82 6.89 -8.32 3.20
N TYR A 83 5.76 -8.95 3.52
CA TYR A 83 5.67 -9.93 4.61
C TYR A 83 6.47 -11.20 4.32
N LEU A 84 6.47 -11.66 3.06
CA LEU A 84 7.26 -12.82 2.64
C LEU A 84 8.77 -12.53 2.74
N LEU A 85 9.21 -11.35 2.31
CA LEU A 85 10.60 -10.92 2.46
C LEU A 85 10.99 -10.77 3.93
N ASP A 86 10.15 -10.13 4.74
CA ASP A 86 10.42 -9.99 6.17
C ASP A 86 10.51 -11.35 6.87
N PHE A 87 9.63 -12.29 6.53
CA PHE A 87 9.68 -13.66 7.03
C PHE A 87 10.96 -14.38 6.58
N ALA A 88 11.35 -14.25 5.30
CA ALA A 88 12.55 -14.87 4.77
C ALA A 88 13.83 -14.34 5.44
N PHE A 89 13.87 -13.06 5.82
CA PHE A 89 15.04 -12.47 6.47
C PHE A 89 15.05 -12.59 8.00
N SER A 90 13.88 -12.53 8.66
CA SER A 90 13.79 -12.55 10.13
C SER A 90 13.52 -13.94 10.71
N GLY A 91 13.02 -14.88 9.90
CA GLY A 91 12.54 -16.19 10.36
C GLY A 91 11.26 -16.13 11.20
N THR A 92 10.70 -14.95 11.42
CA THR A 92 9.51 -14.74 12.24
C THR A 92 8.38 -14.16 11.41
N PHE A 93 7.18 -14.70 11.55
CA PHE A 93 6.04 -14.16 10.83
C PHE A 93 5.60 -12.84 11.48
N PRO A 94 5.39 -11.76 10.71
CA PRO A 94 4.97 -10.50 11.30
C PRO A 94 3.55 -10.65 11.87
N ARG A 95 3.39 -10.43 13.17
CA ARG A 95 2.11 -10.64 13.90
C ARG A 95 1.23 -9.39 13.97
N GLY A 96 1.66 -8.28 13.37
CA GLY A 96 0.98 -6.99 13.49
C GLY A 96 -0.26 -6.86 12.59
N PRO A 97 -1.25 -6.04 12.98
CA PRO A 97 -2.45 -5.78 12.17
C PRO A 97 -2.17 -4.92 10.92
N PHE A 98 -0.93 -4.43 10.78
CA PHE A 98 -0.53 -3.49 9.74
C PHE A 98 -0.73 -4.01 8.32
N PHE A 99 -0.60 -5.34 8.11
CA PHE A 99 -0.97 -5.94 6.82
C PHE A 99 -2.40 -5.61 6.43
N ALA A 100 -3.34 -5.94 7.32
CA ALA A 100 -4.76 -5.75 7.05
C ALA A 100 -5.09 -4.26 6.89
N LEU A 101 -4.52 -3.40 7.73
CA LEU A 101 -4.76 -1.96 7.69
C LEU A 101 -4.33 -1.32 6.35
N ILE A 102 -3.13 -1.64 5.87
CA ILE A 102 -2.59 -1.07 4.62
C ILE A 102 -3.19 -1.78 3.39
N ALA A 103 -3.45 -3.09 3.47
CA ALA A 103 -4.05 -3.84 2.38
C ALA A 103 -5.52 -3.48 2.14
N LEU A 104 -6.25 -3.00 3.16
CA LEU A 104 -7.67 -2.68 3.08
C LEU A 104 -8.05 -1.74 1.92
N PRO A 105 -7.44 -0.54 1.74
CA PRO A 105 -7.71 0.29 0.57
C PRO A 105 -7.40 -0.44 -0.75
N GLY A 106 -6.34 -1.26 -0.78
CA GLY A 106 -5.98 -2.09 -1.94
C GLY A 106 -7.06 -3.10 -2.31
N LEU A 107 -7.59 -3.83 -1.32
CA LEU A 107 -8.69 -4.78 -1.50
C LEU A 107 -9.97 -4.08 -1.99
N LEU A 108 -10.29 -2.92 -1.42
CA LEU A 108 -11.44 -2.12 -1.85
C LEU A 108 -11.27 -1.61 -3.29
N PHE A 109 -10.05 -1.22 -3.69
CA PHE A 109 -9.76 -0.85 -5.08
C PHE A 109 -9.93 -2.04 -6.03
N LEU A 110 -9.44 -3.23 -5.69
CA LEU A 110 -9.67 -4.43 -6.50
C LEU A 110 -11.17 -4.70 -6.63
N PHE A 111 -11.90 -4.70 -5.52
CA PHE A 111 -13.33 -4.95 -5.50
C PHE A 111 -14.11 -3.95 -6.38
N ALA A 112 -13.85 -2.65 -6.23
CA ALA A 112 -14.46 -1.60 -7.04
C ALA A 112 -14.09 -1.73 -8.53
N GLY A 113 -12.81 -2.00 -8.82
CA GLY A 113 -12.29 -2.11 -10.18
C GLY A 113 -12.85 -3.31 -10.95
N TYR A 114 -13.04 -4.46 -10.30
CA TYR A 114 -13.67 -5.63 -10.93
C TYR A 114 -15.20 -5.47 -11.00
N SER A 115 -15.83 -4.80 -10.02
CA SER A 115 -17.28 -4.52 -10.06
C SER A 115 -17.68 -3.58 -11.19
N LYS A 116 -16.81 -2.63 -11.58
CA LYS A 116 -17.06 -1.74 -12.72
C LYS A 116 -17.26 -2.52 -14.02
N LYS A 117 -16.41 -3.52 -14.28
CA LYS A 117 -16.44 -4.32 -15.52
C LYS A 117 -17.66 -5.26 -15.61
N ALA A 118 -18.37 -5.49 -14.51
CA ALA A 118 -19.55 -6.37 -14.47
C ALA A 118 -20.87 -5.62 -14.73
N ILE A 119 -20.84 -4.29 -14.84
CA ILE A 119 -22.04 -3.45 -15.02
C ILE A 119 -22.01 -2.69 -16.36
N ASP A 120 -20.84 -2.62 -17.00
CA ASP A 120 -20.65 -2.13 -18.38
C ASP A 120 -20.81 -3.30 -19.37
#